data_AF-K2G8J3-F1
#
_entry.id   AF-K2G8J3-F1
#
_cell.length_a   1.000
_cell.length_b   1.000
_cell.length_c   1.000
_cell.angle_alpha   90.00
_cell.angle_beta   90.00
_cell.angle_gamma   90.00
#
_symmetry.space_group_name_H-M   'P 1'
#
loop_
_entity.id
_entity.type
_entity.pdbx_description
1 polymer ?
#
loop_
_entity_poly.entity_id
_entity_poly.type
_entity_poly.pdbx_seq_one_letter_code
_entity_poly.pdbx_strand_id
1 'polypeptide(L)'
;MVEDIISFTPKERAKDVIIFDPSDYERPMWLNLLDIIATDPNLRAVEKDRAALDATSIFIKIFNEEVFWPRIQHYFRNGCLTLMDDEEEWWTLIDVPRLFVDDAFCKYKVSKVKNPVVKSFWDYEYANTWDR
;
A
#
# COMPACT_ATOMS: atom_id res chain seq x y z
N MET A 1 -22.73 -4.19 21.59
CA MET A 1 -21.67 -3.14 21.70
C MET A 1 -21.69 -2.21 20.50
N VAL A 2 -21.61 -2.71 19.26
CA VAL A 2 -21.72 -1.87 18.05
C VAL A 2 -23.19 -1.50 17.76
N GLU A 3 -24.14 -2.44 17.91
CA GLU A 3 -25.57 -2.14 17.70
C GLU A 3 -26.10 -1.08 18.67
N ASP A 4 -25.60 -1.09 19.91
CA ASP A 4 -25.97 -0.12 20.93
C ASP A 4 -25.58 1.30 20.50
N ILE A 5 -24.37 1.49 19.95
CA ILE A 5 -23.89 2.79 19.43
C ILE A 5 -24.74 3.25 18.24
N ILE A 6 -25.10 2.33 17.34
CA ILE A 6 -25.94 2.65 16.17
C ILE A 6 -27.31 3.15 16.62
N SER A 7 -27.87 2.61 17.71
CA SER A 7 -29.17 3.04 18.23
C SER A 7 -29.21 4.51 18.68
N PHE A 8 -28.06 5.09 19.05
CA PHE A 8 -27.91 6.52 19.36
C PHE A 8 -27.67 7.41 18.14
N THR A 9 -27.50 6.84 16.94
CA THR A 9 -27.33 7.61 15.71
C THR A 9 -28.67 8.23 15.31
N PRO A 10 -28.74 9.56 15.11
CA PRO A 10 -29.95 10.22 14.62
C PRO A 10 -30.38 9.66 13.25
N LYS A 11 -31.69 9.51 13.04
CA LYS A 11 -32.24 8.86 11.83
C LYS A 11 -31.81 9.56 10.54
N GLU A 12 -31.68 10.88 10.56
CA GLU A 12 -31.24 11.68 9.44
C GLU A 12 -29.81 11.35 8.98
N ARG A 13 -28.97 10.82 9.87
CA ARG A 13 -27.58 10.43 9.59
C ARG A 13 -27.40 8.96 9.25
N ALA A 14 -28.48 8.18 9.14
CA ALA A 14 -28.40 6.76 8.85
C ALA A 14 -27.60 6.44 7.56
N LYS A 15 -27.57 7.36 6.59
CA LYS A 15 -26.81 7.23 5.34
C LYS A 15 -25.33 7.61 5.46
N ASP A 16 -24.95 8.29 6.53
CA ASP A 16 -23.57 8.75 6.77
C ASP A 16 -22.78 7.78 7.66
N VAL A 17 -23.42 6.72 8.15
CA VAL A 17 -22.80 5.73 9.02
C VAL A 17 -22.32 4.53 8.21
N ILE A 18 -21.03 4.24 8.34
CA ILE A 18 -20.38 3.08 7.76
C ILE A 18 -19.96 2.16 8.91
N ILE A 19 -20.41 0.91 8.87
CA ILE A 19 -20.03 -0.12 9.85
C ILE A 19 -18.99 -1.00 9.19
N PHE A 20 -17.73 -0.87 9.60
CA PHE A 20 -16.65 -1.72 9.16
C PHE A 20 -16.51 -2.95 10.06
N ASP A 21 -17.05 -4.07 9.60
CA ASP A 21 -16.92 -5.38 10.23
C ASP A 21 -16.11 -6.33 9.32
N PRO A 22 -14.84 -6.61 9.66
CA PRO A 22 -14.01 -7.54 8.88
C PRO A 22 -14.43 -9.01 9.06
N SER A 23 -15.34 -9.32 9.99
CA SER A 23 -15.88 -10.67 10.20
C SER A 23 -17.20 -10.93 9.46
N ASP A 24 -17.81 -9.89 8.87
CA ASP A 24 -19.01 -10.01 8.05
C ASP A 24 -18.65 -10.53 6.64
N TYR A 25 -18.95 -11.80 6.40
CA TYR A 25 -18.76 -12.44 5.09
C TYR A 25 -19.92 -12.21 4.12
N GLU A 26 -21.08 -11.74 4.58
CA GLU A 26 -22.24 -11.45 3.72
C GLU A 26 -22.08 -10.08 3.05
N ARG A 27 -21.51 -9.11 3.75
CA ARG A 27 -21.23 -7.76 3.24
C ARG A 27 -19.78 -7.33 3.48
N PRO A 28 -18.80 -8.01 2.85
CA PRO A 28 -17.39 -7.69 3.03
C PRO A 28 -17.09 -6.30 2.47
N MET A 29 -16.30 -5.52 3.20
CA MET A 29 -15.75 -4.25 2.74
C MET A 29 -14.26 -4.36 2.45
N TRP A 30 -13.88 -3.83 1.30
CA TRP A 30 -12.50 -3.84 0.83
C TRP A 30 -11.80 -2.55 1.27
N LEU A 31 -10.58 -2.71 1.78
CA LEU A 31 -9.68 -1.61 2.08
C LEU A 31 -8.38 -1.84 1.31
N ASN A 32 -8.00 -0.88 0.47
CA ASN A 32 -6.70 -0.88 -0.16
C ASN A 32 -5.83 0.20 0.50
N LEU A 33 -4.74 -0.21 1.14
CA LEU A 33 -3.80 0.73 1.78
C LEU A 33 -3.01 1.56 0.76
N LEU A 34 -2.91 1.10 -0.49
CA LEU A 34 -2.20 1.80 -1.56
C LEU A 34 -3.12 2.72 -2.38
N ASP A 35 -4.35 2.94 -1.92
CA ASP A 35 -5.30 3.81 -2.58
C ASP A 35 -5.00 5.29 -2.26
N ILE A 36 -4.63 6.06 -3.29
CA ILE A 36 -4.25 7.47 -3.19
C ILE A 36 -5.33 8.34 -3.81
N ILE A 37 -6.09 9.01 -2.95
CA ILE A 37 -7.27 9.80 -3.31
C ILE A 37 -6.95 11.24 -3.72
N ALA A 38 -5.82 11.81 -3.28
CA ALA A 38 -5.45 13.17 -3.65
C ALA A 38 -5.30 13.30 -5.18
N THR A 39 -5.74 14.42 -5.75
CA THR A 39 -5.54 14.72 -7.18
C THR A 39 -4.39 15.72 -7.41
N ASP A 40 -4.06 16.54 -6.40
CA ASP A 40 -2.93 17.46 -6.46
C ASP A 40 -1.59 16.69 -6.43
N PRO A 41 -0.65 16.95 -7.35
CA PRO A 41 0.61 16.20 -7.42
C PRO A 41 1.46 16.24 -6.15
N ASN A 42 1.48 17.36 -5.43
CA ASN A 42 2.28 17.49 -4.22
C ASN A 42 1.64 16.73 -3.06
N LEU A 43 0.31 16.85 -2.91
CA LEU A 43 -0.43 16.09 -1.90
C LEU A 43 -0.36 14.58 -2.18
N ARG A 44 -0.43 14.17 -3.46
CA ARG A 44 -0.26 12.76 -3.86
C ARG A 44 1.10 12.21 -3.42
N ALA A 45 2.18 12.95 -3.62
CA ALA A 45 3.51 12.52 -3.19
C ALA A 45 3.55 12.27 -1.67
N VAL A 46 2.97 13.19 -0.88
CA VAL A 46 2.89 13.06 0.58
C VAL A 46 2.00 11.87 1.00
N GLU A 47 0.86 11.67 0.33
CA GLU A 47 -0.03 10.53 0.62
C GLU A 47 0.63 9.19 0.28
N LYS A 48 1.35 9.10 -0.85
CA LYS A 48 2.11 7.90 -1.22
C LYS A 48 3.15 7.55 -0.17
N ASP A 49 3.94 8.55 0.25
CA ASP A 49 4.96 8.33 1.29
C ASP A 49 4.32 7.90 2.62
N ARG A 50 3.21 8.52 3.02
CA ARG A 50 2.46 8.12 4.22
C ARG A 50 1.92 6.69 4.11
N ALA A 51 1.25 6.35 3.00
CA ALA A 51 0.69 5.03 2.77
C ALA A 51 1.76 3.94 2.85
N ALA A 52 2.93 4.15 2.23
CA ALA A 52 4.04 3.22 2.28
C ALA A 52 4.61 3.08 3.72
N LEU A 53 4.72 4.18 4.47
CA LEU A 53 5.17 4.15 5.86
C LEU A 53 4.18 3.46 6.81
N ASP A 54 2.89 3.73 6.66
CA ASP A 54 1.83 3.11 7.45
C ASP A 54 1.76 1.61 7.17
N ALA A 55 1.80 1.20 5.89
CA ALA A 55 1.87 -0.21 5.51
C ALA A 55 3.10 -0.89 6.12
N THR A 56 4.28 -0.27 6.03
CA THR A 56 5.52 -0.80 6.63
C THR A 56 5.37 -0.96 8.14
N SER A 57 4.81 0.05 8.83
CA SER A 57 4.60 0.03 10.28
C SER A 57 3.63 -1.05 10.72
N ILE A 58 2.57 -1.30 9.94
CA ILE A 58 1.61 -2.38 10.21
C ILE A 58 2.32 -3.74 10.11
N PHE A 59 3.11 -3.96 9.06
CA PHE A 59 3.82 -5.24 8.88
C PHE A 59 4.87 -5.49 9.97
N ILE A 60 5.59 -4.45 10.40
CA ILE A 60 6.51 -4.56 11.56
C ILE A 60 5.75 -5.01 12.81
N LYS A 61 4.56 -4.44 13.08
CA LYS A 61 3.74 -4.83 14.25
C LYS A 61 3.20 -6.25 14.17
N ILE A 62 2.92 -6.77 12.98
CA ILE A 62 2.37 -8.11 12.78
C ILE A 62 3.47 -9.18 12.88
N PHE A 63 4.63 -8.94 12.25
CA PHE A 63 5.66 -9.97 12.06
C PHE A 63 6.90 -9.78 12.93
N ASN A 64 6.99 -8.68 13.68
CA ASN A 64 8.18 -8.22 14.41
C ASN A 64 9.38 -7.92 13.49
N GLU A 65 10.37 -7.21 14.05
CA GLU A 65 11.56 -6.78 13.31
C GLU A 65 12.51 -7.93 12.94
N GLU A 66 12.42 -9.07 13.63
CA GLU A 66 13.23 -10.25 13.32
C GLU A 66 12.87 -10.87 11.97
N VAL A 67 11.57 -10.96 11.66
CA VAL A 67 11.09 -11.47 10.38
C VAL A 67 11.14 -10.37 9.33
N PHE A 68 10.70 -9.17 9.69
CA PHE A 68 10.62 -8.02 8.80
C PHE A 68 11.81 -7.08 9.02
N TRP A 69 13.00 -7.60 8.74
CA TRP A 69 14.28 -6.91 8.99
C TRP A 69 14.50 -5.70 8.05
N PRO A 70 15.44 -4.79 8.36
CA PRO A 70 15.54 -3.48 7.71
C PRO A 70 15.61 -3.47 6.17
N ARG A 71 16.20 -4.49 5.52
CA ARG A 71 16.22 -4.53 4.04
C ARG A 71 14.88 -4.97 3.47
N ILE A 72 14.17 -5.91 4.10
CA ILE A 72 12.81 -6.26 3.65
C ILE A 72 11.90 -5.05 3.81
N GLN A 73 12.03 -4.28 4.89
CA GLN A 73 11.33 -2.99 5.05
C GLN A 73 11.65 -2.04 3.89
N HIS A 74 12.93 -1.89 3.55
CA HIS A 74 13.37 -1.05 2.43
C HIS A 74 12.77 -1.50 1.09
N TYR A 75 12.78 -2.80 0.82
CA TYR A 75 12.26 -3.38 -0.42
C TYR A 75 10.74 -3.23 -0.49
N PHE A 76 10.05 -3.53 0.62
CA PHE A 76 8.61 -3.38 0.72
C PHE A 76 8.16 -1.93 0.52
N ARG A 77 8.85 -0.97 1.16
CA ARG A 77 8.55 0.47 0.99
C ARG A 77 8.71 0.91 -0.46
N ASN A 78 9.82 0.55 -1.11
CA ASN A 78 10.05 0.89 -2.51
C ASN A 78 9.06 0.16 -3.44
N GLY A 79 8.69 -1.08 -3.13
CA GLY A 79 7.65 -1.82 -3.84
C GLY A 79 6.29 -1.13 -3.77
N CYS A 80 5.87 -0.70 -2.58
CA CYS A 80 4.62 0.07 -2.40
C CYS A 80 4.64 1.36 -3.22
N LEU A 81 5.71 2.15 -3.13
CA LEU A 81 5.85 3.39 -3.90
C LEU A 81 5.84 3.14 -5.41
N THR A 82 6.47 2.06 -5.85
CA THR A 82 6.48 1.65 -7.27
C THR A 82 5.07 1.34 -7.77
N LEU A 83 4.28 0.61 -6.99
CA LEU A 83 2.89 0.30 -7.36
C LEU A 83 2.01 1.57 -7.41
N MET A 84 2.18 2.49 -6.46
CA MET A 84 1.41 3.73 -6.40
C MET A 84 1.83 4.77 -7.45
N ASP A 85 3.00 4.62 -8.07
CA ASP A 85 3.45 5.49 -9.15
C ASP A 85 2.77 5.21 -10.48
N ASP A 86 2.20 4.01 -10.66
CA ASP A 86 1.31 3.74 -11.77
C ASP A 86 -0.10 4.26 -11.47
N GLU A 87 -0.51 5.28 -12.22
CA GLU A 87 -1.81 5.94 -12.09
C GLU A 87 -2.84 5.39 -13.09
N GLU A 88 -2.42 4.55 -14.04
CA GLU A 88 -3.29 4.01 -15.10
C GLU A 88 -4.03 2.75 -14.64
N GLU A 89 -3.46 2.02 -13.69
CA GLU A 89 -4.01 0.76 -13.18
C GLU A 89 -4.07 0.75 -11.66
N TRP A 90 -4.95 -0.09 -11.11
CA TRP A 90 -5.12 -0.25 -9.67
C TRP A 90 -4.23 -1.37 -9.12
N TRP A 91 -3.65 -1.16 -7.94
CA TRP A 91 -2.73 -2.10 -7.31
C TRP A 91 -2.98 -2.24 -5.84
N THR A 92 -2.66 -3.42 -5.31
CA THR A 92 -2.86 -3.74 -3.90
C THR A 92 -1.56 -4.19 -3.26
N LEU A 93 -1.54 -4.26 -1.93
CA LEU A 93 -0.40 -4.81 -1.20
C LEU A 93 -0.05 -6.25 -1.60
N ILE A 94 -1.00 -7.01 -2.13
CA ILE A 94 -0.81 -8.40 -2.59
C ILE A 94 0.08 -8.44 -3.85
N ASP A 95 0.18 -7.34 -4.58
CA ASP A 95 1.01 -7.24 -5.79
C ASP A 95 2.48 -6.91 -5.47
N VAL A 96 2.81 -6.50 -4.23
CA VAL A 96 4.20 -6.16 -3.86
C VAL A 96 5.16 -7.33 -4.06
N PRO A 97 4.86 -8.57 -3.63
CA PRO A 97 5.72 -9.72 -3.91
C PRO A 97 5.91 -9.98 -5.40
N ARG A 98 4.91 -9.69 -6.24
CA ARG A 98 4.97 -9.93 -7.70
C ARG A 98 6.07 -9.12 -8.36
N LEU A 99 6.37 -7.92 -7.85
CA LEU A 99 7.48 -7.08 -8.33
C LEU A 99 8.86 -7.77 -8.26
N PHE A 100 9.01 -8.77 -7.38
CA PHE A 100 10.30 -9.43 -7.13
C PHE A 100 10.38 -10.83 -7.72
N VAL A 101 9.31 -11.34 -8.35
CA VAL A 101 9.24 -12.69 -8.92
C VAL A 101 8.82 -12.73 -10.38
N ASP A 102 8.13 -11.69 -10.87
CA ASP A 102 7.69 -11.57 -12.26
C ASP A 102 8.42 -10.40 -12.94
N ASP A 103 9.42 -10.74 -13.77
CA ASP A 103 10.25 -9.76 -14.47
C ASP A 103 9.47 -8.88 -15.44
N ALA A 104 8.43 -9.42 -16.09
CA ALA A 104 7.62 -8.66 -17.05
C ALA A 104 6.78 -7.62 -16.30
N PHE A 105 6.18 -8.05 -15.19
CA PHE A 105 5.44 -7.15 -14.29
C PHE A 105 6.35 -6.08 -13.71
N CYS A 106 7.52 -6.46 -13.18
CA CYS A 106 8.50 -5.54 -12.63
C CYS A 106 8.92 -4.48 -13.66
N LYS A 107 9.33 -4.89 -14.88
CA LYS A 107 9.73 -3.96 -15.93
C LYS A 107 8.63 -2.98 -16.31
N TYR A 108 7.39 -3.46 -16.44
CA TYR A 108 6.24 -2.59 -16.69
C TYR A 108 6.08 -1.56 -15.58
N LYS A 109 6.11 -2.00 -14.31
CA LYS A 109 5.95 -1.12 -13.14
C LYS A 109 7.06 -0.12 -12.96
N VAL A 110 8.31 -0.54 -13.09
CA VAL A 110 9.47 0.34 -13.02
C VAL A 110 9.43 1.40 -14.13
N SER A 111 8.88 1.09 -15.30
CA SER A 111 8.73 2.07 -16.39
C SER A 111 7.80 3.24 -16.04
N LYS A 112 6.89 3.05 -15.08
CA LYS A 112 5.94 4.07 -14.62
C LYS A 112 6.47 4.91 -13.46
N VAL A 113 7.60 4.51 -12.84
CA VAL A 113 8.17 5.20 -11.68
C VAL A 113 8.61 6.62 -12.04
N LYS A 114 8.07 7.59 -11.31
CA LYS A 114 8.39 9.01 -11.44
C LYS A 114 9.41 9.46 -10.39
N ASN A 115 9.41 8.82 -9.22
CA ASN A 115 10.31 9.16 -8.12
C ASN A 115 11.76 8.73 -8.42
N PRO A 116 12.73 9.66 -8.50
CA PRO A 116 14.12 9.35 -8.83
C PRO A 116 14.80 8.45 -7.78
N VAL A 117 14.39 8.52 -6.52
CA VAL A 117 14.94 7.67 -5.44
C VAL A 117 14.50 6.22 -5.64
N VAL A 118 13.21 6.00 -5.92
CA VAL A 118 12.67 4.66 -6.19
C VAL A 118 13.27 4.09 -7.48
N LYS A 119 13.47 4.93 -8.50
CA LYS A 119 14.15 4.52 -9.73
C LYS A 119 15.60 4.08 -9.47
N SER A 120 16.34 4.82 -8.66
CA SER A 120 17.69 4.47 -8.25
C SER A 120 17.75 3.12 -7.51
N PHE A 121 16.75 2.83 -6.67
CA PHE A 121 16.64 1.53 -6.01
C PHE A 121 16.58 0.38 -7.03
N TRP A 122 15.75 0.48 -8.07
CA TRP A 122 15.64 -0.57 -9.09
C TRP A 122 16.88 -0.69 -9.96
N ASP A 123 17.41 0.45 -10.44
CA ASP A 123 18.51 0.48 -11.40
C ASP A 123 19.86 0.10 -10.77
N TYR A 124 20.08 0.42 -9.49
CA TYR A 124 21.40 0.28 -8.85
C TYR A 124 21.40 -0.64 -7.63
N GLU A 125 20.37 -0.66 -6.80
CA GLU A 125 20.40 -1.50 -5.59
C GLU A 125 19.92 -2.91 -5.89
N TYR A 126 18.72 -3.03 -6.45
CA TYR A 126 18.09 -4.31 -6.75
C TYR A 126 18.83 -5.05 -7.87
N ALA A 127 19.17 -4.36 -8.97
CA ALA A 127 19.90 -4.95 -10.09
C ALA A 127 21.24 -5.58 -9.67
N ASN A 128 21.99 -4.92 -8.78
CA ASN A 128 23.29 -5.41 -8.31
C ASN A 128 23.20 -6.40 -7.14
N THR A 129 21.99 -6.79 -6.71
CA THR A 129 21.80 -7.73 -5.58
C THR A 129 22.10 -9.19 -5.98
N TRP A 130 21.92 -9.55 -7.25
CA TRP A 130 22.16 -10.91 -7.76
C TRP A 130 23.53 -11.11 -8.41
N ASP A 131 24.32 -10.04 -8.59
CA ASP A 131 25.66 -10.05 -9.18
C ASP A 131 26.77 -10.38 -8.15
N ARG A 132 26.43 -11.07 -7.05
CA ARG A 132 27.38 -11.51 -6.02
C ARG A 132 27.28 -12.99 -5.70
#